data_AF-A0A225UUU8-F1
#
_entry.id   AF-A0A225UUU8-F1
#
_cell.length_a   1.000
_cell.length_b   1.000
_cell.length_c   1.000
_cell.angle_alpha   90.00
_cell.angle_beta   90.00
_cell.angle_gamma   90.00
#
_symmetry.space_group_name_H-M   'P 1'
#
loop_
_entity.id
_entity.type
_entity.pdbx_description
1 polymer ?
#
loop_
_entity_poly.entity_id
_entity_poly.type
_entity_poly.pdbx_seq_one_letter_code
_entity_poly.pdbx_strand_id
1 'polypeptide(L)'
;MGPVLGRSSYIDDIAHGMATISVSLPKSEFGKRVIPYLSHEIGAEGIRATPKIIKGIQELSFPSTLKGVQSLLGSMNYYHKFIDDYAVVAASLYELTDGQARAGRDLSRARGSFEILKKKIVSTPLLRHPDGTKPFVIIPHANQ
;
A
#
# COMPACT_ATOMS: atom_id res chain seq x y z
N MET A 1 -18.09 19.67 -43.11
CA MET A 1 -17.11 20.61 -42.53
C MET A 1 -17.87 21.59 -41.65
N GLY A 2 -18.23 21.19 -40.43
CA GLY A 2 -18.87 22.06 -39.45
C GLY A 2 -17.82 22.64 -38.49
N PRO A 3 -18.00 23.86 -37.98
CA PRO A 3 -17.00 24.48 -37.12
C PRO A 3 -16.88 23.71 -35.81
N VAL A 4 -15.65 23.32 -35.47
CA VAL A 4 -15.28 22.74 -34.17
C VAL A 4 -15.37 23.88 -33.16
N LEU A 5 -16.48 23.93 -32.42
CA LEU A 5 -16.61 24.75 -31.22
C LEU A 5 -15.47 24.34 -30.27
N GLY A 6 -14.49 25.24 -30.14
CA GLY A 6 -13.34 25.08 -29.27
C GLY A 6 -13.80 24.72 -27.88
N ARG A 7 -13.27 23.60 -27.37
CA ARG A 7 -13.33 23.24 -25.95
C ARG A 7 -12.45 24.23 -25.17
N SER A 8 -12.93 25.47 -25.00
CA SER A 8 -12.49 26.31 -23.91
C SER A 8 -13.29 25.86 -22.69
N SER A 9 -12.73 24.90 -21.94
CA SER A 9 -13.20 24.61 -20.59
C SER A 9 -12.74 25.74 -19.69
N TYR A 10 -13.70 26.33 -18.98
CA TYR A 10 -13.70 27.51 -18.11
C TYR A 10 -12.62 27.58 -16.98
N ILE A 11 -11.55 26.78 -17.03
CA ILE A 11 -10.55 26.61 -15.95
C ILE A 11 -9.12 26.90 -16.42
N ASP A 12 -8.89 27.09 -17.73
CA ASP A 12 -7.54 27.41 -18.25
C ASP A 12 -7.00 28.78 -17.77
N ASP A 13 -7.83 29.60 -17.11
CA ASP A 13 -7.47 30.96 -16.66
C ASP A 13 -6.91 31.06 -15.23
N ILE A 14 -6.74 29.96 -14.48
CA ILE A 14 -6.27 30.03 -13.08
C ILE A 14 -4.73 30.15 -12.96
N ALA A 15 -3.97 29.93 -14.02
CA ALA A 15 -2.50 29.87 -13.95
C ALA A 15 -1.83 31.02 -14.74
N HIS A 16 -1.74 32.21 -14.13
CA HIS A 16 -0.85 33.26 -14.61
C HIS A 16 0.29 33.51 -13.60
N GLY A 17 1.48 33.01 -13.94
CA GLY A 17 2.75 33.36 -13.27
C GLY A 17 3.59 32.15 -12.83
N MET A 18 4.58 31.78 -13.65
CA MET A 18 5.67 30.81 -13.40
C MET A 18 5.27 29.35 -13.11
N ALA A 19 5.67 28.46 -14.05
CA ALA A 19 5.34 27.03 -14.18
C ALA A 19 3.86 26.73 -14.50
N THR A 20 3.57 26.46 -15.78
CA THR A 20 2.25 26.01 -16.22
C THR A 20 2.04 24.55 -15.80
N ILE A 21 1.35 24.34 -14.68
CA ILE A 21 0.85 23.01 -14.27
C ILE A 21 -0.50 22.79 -14.97
N SER A 22 -0.64 21.65 -15.66
CA SER A 22 -1.91 21.25 -16.30
C SER A 22 -2.57 20.11 -15.53
N VAL A 23 -3.90 20.07 -15.57
CA VAL A 23 -4.72 19.05 -14.87
C VAL A 23 -5.40 18.14 -15.89
N SER A 24 -5.33 16.83 -15.67
CA SER A 24 -6.05 15.85 -16.50
C SER A 24 -7.46 15.63 -15.96
N LEU A 25 -8.43 16.40 -16.45
CA LEU A 25 -9.84 16.29 -16.04
C LEU A 25 -10.39 14.85 -16.05
N PRO A 26 -10.09 13.98 -17.05
CA PRO A 26 -10.58 12.60 -17.04
C PRO A 26 -9.98 11.72 -15.92
N LYS A 27 -8.87 12.13 -15.30
CA LYS A 27 -8.18 11.42 -14.21
C LYS A 27 -8.35 12.12 -12.86
N SER A 28 -9.11 13.22 -12.81
CA SER A 28 -9.29 14.03 -11.61
C SER A 28 -10.64 13.75 -10.97
N GLU A 29 -10.63 13.61 -9.65
CA GLU A 29 -11.83 13.46 -8.83
C GLU A 29 -11.97 14.68 -7.90
N PHE A 30 -13.10 15.37 -7.98
CA PHE A 30 -13.38 16.57 -7.19
C PHE A 30 -14.59 16.38 -6.27
N GLY A 31 -14.55 16.96 -5.07
CA GLY A 31 -15.68 16.97 -4.12
C GLY A 31 -16.09 15.59 -3.58
N LYS A 32 -15.23 14.58 -3.66
CA LYS A 32 -15.51 13.22 -3.17
C LYS A 32 -15.20 13.09 -1.67
N ARG A 33 -16.02 12.32 -0.95
CA ARG A 33 -15.79 12.00 0.47
C ARG A 33 -14.68 10.96 0.67
N VAL A 34 -14.49 10.10 -0.33
CA VAL A 34 -13.45 9.07 -0.38
C VAL A 34 -12.87 9.08 -1.78
N ILE A 35 -11.54 9.08 -1.90
CA ILE A 35 -10.82 9.05 -3.18
C ILE A 35 -9.82 7.89 -3.23
N PRO A 36 -9.63 7.25 -4.40
CA PRO A 36 -8.51 6.34 -4.61
C PRO A 36 -7.22 7.13 -4.80
N TYR A 37 -6.17 6.79 -4.05
CA TYR A 37 -4.85 7.40 -4.19
C TYR A 37 -3.75 6.42 -3.78
N LEU A 38 -2.78 6.21 -4.68
CA LEU A 38 -1.63 5.31 -4.48
C LEU A 38 -2.02 3.99 -3.81
N SER A 39 -2.95 3.24 -4.42
CA SER A 39 -3.40 1.93 -3.95
C SER A 39 -4.25 1.92 -2.67
N HIS A 40 -4.58 3.09 -2.13
CA HIS A 40 -5.43 3.27 -0.96
C HIS A 40 -6.74 3.98 -1.29
N GLU A 41 -7.74 3.79 -0.45
CA GLU A 41 -8.89 4.67 -0.34
C GLU A 41 -8.66 5.63 0.83
N ILE A 42 -8.74 6.93 0.57
CA ILE A 42 -8.53 7.99 1.56
C ILE A 42 -9.85 8.71 1.77
N GLY A 43 -10.32 8.75 3.01
CA GLY A 43 -11.50 9.51 3.42
C GLY A 43 -11.28 10.27 4.72
N ALA A 44 -12.31 10.93 5.22
CA ALA A 44 -12.25 11.73 6.45
C ALA A 44 -11.86 10.92 7.69
N GLU A 45 -12.24 9.64 7.74
CA GLU A 45 -11.98 8.77 8.90
C GLU A 45 -10.59 8.14 8.89
N GLY A 46 -9.89 8.14 7.74
CA GLY A 46 -8.61 7.47 7.61
C GLY A 46 -8.32 6.92 6.23
N ILE A 47 -7.38 5.97 6.20
CA ILE A 47 -6.80 5.36 5.01
C ILE A 47 -6.97 3.84 5.11
N ARG A 48 -7.40 3.20 4.02
CA ARG A 48 -7.47 1.73 3.91
C ARG A 48 -6.92 1.26 2.57
N ALA A 49 -6.46 0.01 2.48
CA ALA A 49 -6.08 -0.57 1.20
C ALA A 49 -7.32 -0.71 0.30
N THR A 50 -7.17 -0.47 -1.00
CA THR A 50 -8.29 -0.66 -1.95
C THR A 50 -8.69 -2.14 -2.05
N PRO A 51 -9.96 -2.46 -2.37
CA PRO A 51 -10.40 -3.84 -2.57
C PRO A 51 -9.56 -4.62 -3.60
N LYS A 52 -9.08 -3.92 -4.65
CA LYS A 52 -8.18 -4.48 -5.67
C LYS A 52 -6.88 -4.99 -5.06
N ILE A 53 -6.30 -4.23 -4.14
CA ILE A 53 -5.04 -4.58 -3.46
C ILE A 53 -5.28 -5.70 -2.47
N ILE A 54 -6.36 -5.64 -1.69
CA ILE A 54 -6.74 -6.70 -0.76
C ILE A 54 -6.88 -8.04 -1.50
N LYS A 55 -7.61 -8.05 -2.62
CA LYS A 55 -7.77 -9.25 -3.46
C LYS A 55 -6.43 -9.75 -4.00
N GLY A 56 -5.63 -8.84 -4.57
CA GLY A 56 -4.30 -9.19 -5.08
C GLY A 56 -3.41 -9.81 -4.00
N ILE A 57 -3.47 -9.30 -2.77
CA ILE A 57 -2.70 -9.83 -1.64
C ILE A 57 -3.21 -11.20 -1.19
N GLN A 58 -4.54 -11.43 -1.16
CA GLN A 58 -5.11 -12.75 -0.83
C GLN A 58 -4.65 -13.84 -1.81
N GLU A 59 -4.60 -13.51 -3.09
CA GLU A 59 -4.25 -14.41 -4.20
C GLU A 59 -2.74 -14.62 -4.35
N LEU A 60 -1.89 -13.84 -3.67
CA LEU A 60 -0.44 -14.01 -3.70
C LEU A 60 -0.04 -15.41 -3.21
N SER A 61 0.74 -16.10 -4.04
CA SER A 61 1.39 -17.36 -3.69
C SER A 61 2.75 -17.11 -3.03
N PHE A 62 3.20 -18.07 -2.22
CA PHE A 62 4.53 -18.00 -1.61
C PHE A 62 5.62 -18.01 -2.70
N PRO A 63 6.57 -17.05 -2.70
CA PRO A 63 7.60 -17.00 -3.74
C PRO A 63 8.48 -18.25 -3.75
N SER A 64 8.83 -18.73 -4.95
CA SER A 64 9.67 -19.93 -5.14
C SER A 64 11.18 -19.65 -5.09
N THR A 65 11.58 -18.39 -5.02
CA THR A 65 13.00 -17.98 -5.05
C THR A 65 13.30 -16.95 -3.97
N LEU A 66 14.54 -16.90 -3.49
CA LEU A 66 14.98 -15.89 -2.52
C LEU A 66 14.76 -14.46 -3.05
N LYS A 67 15.08 -14.21 -4.32
CA LYS A 67 14.83 -12.92 -4.98
C LYS A 67 13.33 -12.57 -4.98
N GLY A 68 12.47 -13.57 -5.17
CA GLY A 68 11.01 -13.41 -5.06
C GLY A 68 10.58 -13.03 -3.65
N VAL A 69 11.16 -13.66 -2.61
CA VAL A 69 10.90 -13.29 -1.21
C VAL A 69 11.35 -11.85 -0.92
N GLN A 70 12.53 -11.46 -1.38
CA GLN A 70 13.04 -10.09 -1.20
C GLN A 70 12.18 -9.05 -1.93
N SER A 71 11.74 -9.36 -3.15
CA SER A 71 10.82 -8.52 -3.93
C SER A 71 9.46 -8.38 -3.22
N LEU A 72 8.96 -9.46 -2.64
CA LEU A 72 7.75 -9.45 -1.83
C LEU A 72 7.92 -8.56 -0.60
N LEU A 73 9.00 -8.75 0.17
CA LEU A 73 9.28 -7.94 1.37
C LEU A 73 9.42 -6.44 1.03
N GLY A 74 10.08 -6.12 -0.08
CA GLY A 74 10.16 -4.74 -0.58
C GLY A 74 8.78 -4.16 -0.91
N SER A 75 7.91 -4.97 -1.51
CA SER A 75 6.53 -4.56 -1.83
C SER A 75 5.66 -4.42 -0.57
N MET A 76 5.82 -5.32 0.39
CA MET A 76 5.09 -5.32 1.66
C MET A 76 5.49 -4.15 2.56
N ASN A 77 6.70 -3.61 2.42
CA ASN A 77 7.15 -2.44 3.17
C ASN A 77 6.20 -1.23 2.98
N TYR A 78 5.60 -1.07 1.80
CA TYR A 78 4.62 0.00 1.55
C TYR A 78 3.34 -0.15 2.41
N TYR A 79 2.98 -1.39 2.75
CA TYR A 79 1.80 -1.73 3.54
C TYR A 79 2.12 -2.05 5.01
N HIS A 80 3.37 -1.93 5.44
CA HIS A 80 3.81 -2.33 6.79
C HIS A 80 3.01 -1.65 7.92
N LYS A 81 2.51 -0.43 7.68
CA LYS A 81 1.69 0.36 8.62
C LYS A 81 0.33 -0.27 8.91
N PHE A 82 -0.13 -1.19 8.06
CA PHE A 82 -1.36 -1.97 8.26
C PHE A 82 -1.10 -3.31 8.98
N ILE A 83 0.15 -3.58 9.35
CA ILE A 83 0.59 -4.87 9.86
C ILE A 83 1.25 -4.65 11.22
N ASP A 84 0.49 -4.89 12.29
CA ASP A 84 1.07 -4.92 13.63
C ASP A 84 2.18 -5.97 13.69
N ASP A 85 3.29 -5.64 14.35
CA ASP A 85 4.47 -6.48 14.50
C ASP A 85 5.12 -6.92 13.17
N TYR A 86 5.01 -6.10 12.11
CA TYR A 86 5.57 -6.43 10.79
C TYR A 86 6.98 -7.00 10.86
N ALA A 87 7.89 -6.33 11.57
CA ALA A 87 9.28 -6.76 11.68
C ALA A 87 9.42 -8.14 12.33
N VAL A 88 8.62 -8.44 13.36
CA VAL A 88 8.61 -9.72 14.06
C VAL A 88 8.13 -10.83 13.14
N VAL A 89 7.02 -10.61 12.45
CA VAL A 89 6.44 -11.61 11.53
C VAL A 89 7.36 -11.81 10.32
N ALA A 90 7.90 -10.73 9.76
CA ALA A 90 8.78 -10.77 8.59
C ALA A 90 10.17 -11.34 8.89
N ALA A 91 10.60 -11.43 10.15
CA ALA A 91 11.94 -11.90 10.53
C ALA A 91 12.30 -13.24 9.88
N SER A 92 11.39 -14.22 9.94
CA SER A 92 11.63 -15.54 9.33
C SER A 92 11.76 -15.52 7.80
N LEU A 93 11.27 -14.47 7.12
CA LEU A 93 11.44 -14.27 5.68
C LEU A 93 12.78 -13.60 5.38
N TYR A 94 13.24 -12.68 6.25
CA TYR A 94 14.57 -12.07 6.17
C TYR A 94 15.70 -13.07 6.44
N GLU A 95 15.48 -14.03 7.33
CA GLU A 95 16.42 -15.10 7.67
C GLU A 95 16.62 -16.12 6.54
N LEU A 96 15.78 -16.10 5.49
CA LEU A 96 15.92 -17.04 4.38
C LEU A 96 17.21 -16.82 3.60
N THR A 97 17.98 -17.89 3.45
CA THR A 97 19.21 -17.93 2.66
C THR A 97 18.98 -18.61 1.31
N ASP A 98 19.88 -18.35 0.36
CA ASP A 98 19.78 -18.89 -1.00
C ASP A 98 19.91 -20.43 -0.99
N GLY A 99 20.71 -20.96 -0.06
CA GLY A 99 20.82 -22.39 0.21
C GLY A 99 19.50 -23.00 0.72
N GLN A 100 18.77 -22.33 1.61
CA GLN A 100 17.46 -22.79 2.08
C GLN A 100 16.40 -22.79 0.98
N ALA A 101 16.38 -21.73 0.15
CA ALA A 101 15.43 -21.62 -0.94
C ALA A 101 15.66 -22.67 -2.04
N ARG A 102 16.92 -23.05 -2.29
CA ARG A 102 17.30 -24.01 -3.34
C ARG A 102 17.32 -25.47 -2.89
N ALA A 103 17.61 -25.74 -1.61
CA ALA A 103 17.86 -27.10 -1.12
C ALA A 103 16.60 -27.87 -0.67
N GLY A 104 15.39 -27.35 -0.90
CA GLY A 104 14.15 -28.03 -0.50
C GLY A 104 14.03 -28.26 1.02
N ARG A 105 14.69 -27.43 1.84
CA ARG A 105 14.57 -27.46 3.30
C ARG A 105 13.14 -27.09 3.73
N ASP A 106 12.81 -27.40 4.98
CA ASP A 106 11.53 -27.01 5.56
C ASP A 106 11.37 -25.47 5.56
N LEU A 107 10.36 -24.99 4.84
CA LEU A 107 9.96 -23.59 4.76
C LEU A 107 8.67 -23.31 5.55
N SER A 108 8.23 -24.25 6.40
CA SER A 108 6.99 -24.14 7.19
C SER A 108 6.89 -22.82 7.95
N ARG A 109 7.95 -22.44 8.67
CA ARG A 109 8.01 -21.17 9.44
C ARG A 109 7.84 -19.95 8.54
N ALA A 110 8.59 -19.89 7.45
CA ALA A 110 8.53 -18.79 6.49
C ALA A 110 7.16 -18.71 5.79
N ARG A 111 6.57 -19.85 5.40
CA ARG A 111 5.22 -19.93 4.83
C ARG A 111 4.16 -19.50 5.84
N GLY A 112 4.30 -19.90 7.11
CA GLY A 112 3.42 -19.46 8.19
C GLY A 112 3.46 -17.93 8.34
N SER A 113 4.64 -17.34 8.41
CA SER A 113 4.80 -15.89 8.47
C SER A 113 4.24 -15.17 7.25
N PHE A 114 4.44 -15.71 6.04
CA PHE A 114 3.85 -15.17 4.83
C PHE A 114 2.32 -15.11 4.89
N GLU A 115 1.66 -16.20 5.33
CA GLU A 115 0.20 -16.21 5.47
C GLU A 115 -0.28 -15.27 6.59
N ILE A 116 0.48 -15.13 7.68
CA ILE A 116 0.18 -14.14 8.73
C ILE A 116 0.24 -12.72 8.17
N LEU A 117 1.28 -12.38 7.38
CA LEU A 117 1.40 -11.06 6.75
C LEU A 117 0.21 -10.78 5.83
N LYS A 118 -0.15 -11.72 4.94
CA LYS A 118 -1.32 -11.59 4.06
C LYS A 118 -2.59 -11.35 4.89
N LYS A 119 -2.81 -12.18 5.91
CA LYS A 119 -4.01 -12.08 6.77
C LYS A 119 -4.08 -10.73 7.47
N LYS A 120 -2.98 -10.24 8.06
CA LYS A 120 -2.94 -8.94 8.76
C LYS A 120 -3.33 -7.80 7.82
N ILE A 121 -2.74 -7.70 6.63
CA ILE A 121 -3.08 -6.63 5.67
C ILE A 121 -4.55 -6.68 5.28
N VAL A 122 -5.07 -7.88 5.00
CA VAL A 122 -6.47 -8.09 4.61
C VAL A 122 -7.43 -7.74 5.75
N SER A 123 -7.05 -8.03 7.00
CA SER A 123 -7.90 -7.83 8.17
C SER A 123 -7.93 -6.41 8.69
N THR A 124 -6.92 -5.58 8.40
CA THR A 124 -6.84 -4.21 8.91
C THR A 124 -7.79 -3.29 8.15
N PRO A 125 -8.92 -2.87 8.76
CA PRO A 125 -10.02 -2.26 8.01
C PRO A 125 -9.78 -0.78 7.72
N LEU A 126 -9.02 -0.08 8.58
CA LEU A 126 -8.79 1.37 8.50
C LEU A 126 -7.65 1.82 9.42
N LEU A 127 -6.71 2.61 8.89
CA LEU A 127 -5.78 3.41 9.68
C LEU A 127 -6.34 4.82 9.83
N ARG A 128 -6.61 5.23 11.07
CA ARG A 128 -7.14 6.57 11.36
C ARG A 128 -6.10 7.65 11.15
N HIS A 129 -6.55 8.85 10.77
CA HIS A 129 -5.67 10.01 10.74
C HIS A 129 -5.20 10.39 12.15
N PRO A 130 -3.98 10.93 12.30
CA PRO A 130 -3.53 11.51 13.55
C PRO A 130 -4.50 12.57 14.07
N ASP A 131 -4.89 12.45 15.34
CA ASP A 131 -5.73 13.42 16.02
C ASP A 131 -4.89 14.23 17.01
N GLY A 132 -4.57 15.47 16.64
CA GLY A 132 -3.73 16.36 17.46
C GLY A 132 -4.35 16.75 18.81
N THR A 133 -5.63 16.44 19.04
CA THR A 133 -6.31 16.70 20.33
C THR A 133 -6.16 15.55 21.33
N LYS A 134 -5.65 14.39 20.88
CA LYS A 134 -5.46 13.20 21.72
C LYS A 134 -3.98 12.98 22.01
N PRO A 135 -3.64 12.40 23.19
CA PRO A 135 -2.26 12.00 23.45
C PRO A 135 -1.84 10.90 22.47
N PHE A 136 -0.63 11.02 21.95
CA PHE A 136 0.00 9.97 21.17
C PHE A 136 0.62 8.93 22.10
N VAL A 137 0.36 7.65 21.83
CA VAL A 137 0.95 6.52 22.57
C VAL A 137 1.88 5.78 21.62
N ILE A 138 3.14 5.65 22.01
CA ILE A 138 4.14 4.87 21.27
C ILE A 138 4.44 3.63 22.11
N ILE A 139 4.21 2.45 21.52
CA ILE A 139 4.49 1.15 22.17
C ILE A 139 5.68 0.53 21.42
N PRO A 140 6.92 0.70 21.91
CA PRO A 140 8.07 0.07 21.30
C PRO A 140 8.09 -1.43 21.63
N HIS A 141 8.41 -2.24 20.63
CA HIS A 141 8.68 -3.67 20.79
C HIS A 141 10.12 -3.96 20.38
N ALA A 142 10.83 -4.72 21.21
CA ALA A 142 12.17 -5.23 20.92
C ALA A 142 12.12 -6.76 20.94
N ASN A 143 12.64 -7.40 19.90
CA ASN A 143 12.84 -8.84 19.89
C ASN A 143 14.16 -9.15 20.64
N GLN A 144 14.16 -10.23 21.42
CA GLN A 144 15.39 -10.80 22.03
C GLN A 144 16.22 -11.55 20.99
#